data_AF-A0A519V4D1-F1
#
_entry.id   AF-A0A519V4D1-F1
#
_cell.length_a   1.000
_cell.length_b   1.000
_cell.length_c   1.000
_cell.angle_alpha   90.00
_cell.angle_beta   90.00
_cell.angle_gamma   90.00
#
_symmetry.space_group_name_H-M   'P 1'
#
loop_
_entity.id
_entity.type
_entity.pdbx_description
1 polymer ?
#
loop_
_entity_poly.entity_id
_entity_poly.type
_entity_poly.pdbx_seq_one_letter_code
_entity_poly.pdbx_strand_id
1 'polypeptide(L)'
;MKYLFVILVFCAQLAKSQTFSYPQLNKQGKDIEGLIPSRWKAIDTATGDLNNDKIADLAIIYEYNLPIIESRAYVSKQGLEPH
;
A
#
# COMPACT_ATOMS: atom_id res chain seq x y z
N MET A 1 -31.18 26.55 -2.38
CA MET A 1 -29.91 26.31 -1.63
C MET A 1 -29.97 25.18 -0.60
N LYS A 2 -31.12 24.86 0.03
CA LYS A 2 -31.18 23.87 1.14
C LYS A 2 -30.68 22.46 0.78
N TYR A 3 -30.85 22.01 -0.46
CA TYR A 3 -30.45 20.66 -0.88
C TYR A 3 -29.05 20.59 -1.52
N LEU A 4 -28.39 21.74 -1.74
CA LEU A 4 -27.08 21.80 -2.38
C LEU A 4 -26.03 21.05 -1.55
N PHE A 5 -26.07 21.21 -0.24
CA PHE A 5 -25.15 20.52 0.66
C PHE A 5 -25.34 19.00 0.64
N VAL A 6 -26.59 18.53 0.59
CA VAL A 6 -26.92 17.09 0.52
C VAL A 6 -26.43 16.50 -0.80
N ILE A 7 -26.62 17.22 -1.91
CA ILE A 7 -26.12 16.82 -3.24
C ILE A 7 -24.59 16.75 -3.23
N LEU A 8 -23.92 17.73 -2.63
CA LEU A 8 -22.46 17.80 -2.58
C LEU A 8 -21.85 16.67 -1.74
N VAL A 9 -22.47 16.32 -0.61
CA VAL A 9 -22.07 15.16 0.21
C VAL A 9 -22.25 13.85 -0.56
N PHE A 10 -23.32 13.71 -1.35
CA PHE A 10 -23.52 12.53 -2.19
C PHE A 10 -22.49 12.44 -3.33
N CYS A 11 -22.17 13.56 -3.98
CA CYS A 11 -21.15 13.61 -5.04
C CYS A 11 -19.74 13.28 -4.52
N ALA A 12 -19.42 13.65 -3.29
CA ALA A 12 -18.12 13.35 -2.68
C ALA A 12 -17.86 11.82 -2.54
N GLN A 13 -18.91 11.00 -2.43
CA GLN A 13 -18.78 9.55 -2.34
C GLN A 13 -18.34 8.88 -3.66
N LEU A 14 -18.46 9.60 -4.79
CA LEU A 14 -18.05 9.12 -6.11
C LEU A 14 -16.57 9.43 -6.43
N ALA A 15 -15.91 10.25 -5.61
CA ALA A 15 -14.51 10.58 -5.78
C ALA A 15 -13.61 9.44 -5.27
N LYS A 16 -13.21 8.53 -6.18
CA LYS A 16 -12.15 7.56 -5.93
C LYS A 16 -10.87 8.08 -6.60
N SER A 17 -9.86 8.42 -5.81
CA SER A 17 -8.58 8.95 -6.32
C SER A 17 -7.49 7.88 -6.49
N GLN A 18 -7.70 6.67 -5.97
CA GLN A 18 -6.68 5.62 -5.99
C GLN A 18 -6.84 4.76 -7.25
N THR A 19 -5.89 4.87 -8.18
CA THR A 19 -5.84 4.07 -9.42
C THR A 19 -5.27 2.67 -9.23
N PHE A 20 -4.56 2.44 -8.13
CA PHE A 20 -3.87 1.18 -7.83
C PHE A 20 -4.48 0.48 -6.61
N SER A 21 -4.89 -0.78 -6.77
CA SER A 21 -5.35 -1.61 -5.65
C SER A 21 -4.17 -2.36 -5.01
N TYR A 22 -3.93 -2.09 -3.73
CA TYR A 22 -3.00 -2.88 -2.91
C TYR A 22 -3.48 -4.33 -2.78
N PRO A 23 -2.58 -5.30 -2.50
CA PRO A 23 -2.99 -6.67 -2.39
C PRO A 23 -3.83 -6.87 -1.13
N GLN A 24 -4.78 -7.78 -1.22
CA GLN A 24 -5.35 -8.37 -0.02
C GLN A 24 -4.36 -9.40 0.53
N LEU A 25 -3.83 -9.15 1.71
CA LEU A 25 -2.88 -10.06 2.36
C LEU A 25 -3.59 -11.30 2.88
N ASN A 26 -2.89 -12.43 2.83
CA ASN A 26 -3.33 -13.64 3.52
C ASN A 26 -3.30 -13.37 5.03
N LYS A 27 -4.37 -13.74 5.74
CA LYS A 27 -4.47 -13.49 7.19
C LYS A 27 -3.44 -14.28 8.01
N GLN A 28 -2.98 -15.40 7.46
CA GLN A 28 -2.02 -16.30 8.07
C GLN A 28 -1.31 -17.11 6.98
N GLY A 29 -0.09 -17.53 7.26
CA GLY A 29 0.74 -18.39 6.42
C GLY A 29 1.65 -19.22 7.32
N LYS A 30 1.99 -20.44 6.89
CA LYS A 30 2.93 -21.30 7.63
C LYS A 30 4.38 -20.82 7.48
N ASP A 31 4.66 -20.20 6.35
CA ASP A 31 5.95 -19.68 5.91
C ASP A 31 5.72 -18.34 5.17
N ILE A 32 6.81 -17.69 4.78
CA ILE A 32 6.75 -16.40 4.08
C ILE A 32 6.02 -16.55 2.75
N GLU A 33 6.26 -17.66 2.03
CA GLU A 33 5.64 -17.99 0.76
C GLU A 33 4.12 -18.03 0.87
N GLY A 34 3.59 -18.58 1.96
CA GLY A 34 2.16 -18.58 2.28
C GLY A 34 1.57 -17.21 2.58
N LEU A 35 2.39 -16.18 2.81
CA LEU A 35 1.95 -14.79 3.03
C LEU A 35 1.98 -13.95 1.75
N ILE A 36 2.67 -14.40 0.69
CA ILE A 36 2.82 -13.67 -0.57
C ILE A 36 1.51 -13.70 -1.38
N PRO A 37 0.87 -12.55 -1.66
CA PRO A 37 -0.31 -12.49 -2.51
C PRO A 37 0.02 -12.79 -3.99
N SER A 38 -0.97 -13.26 -4.75
CA SER A 38 -0.79 -13.52 -6.18
C SER A 38 -0.30 -12.28 -6.93
N ARG A 39 0.71 -12.43 -7.80
CA ARG A 39 1.39 -11.37 -8.57
C ARG A 39 2.25 -10.40 -7.74
N TRP A 40 2.56 -10.75 -6.50
CA TRP A 40 3.53 -10.02 -5.68
C TRP A 40 4.75 -10.88 -5.40
N LYS A 41 5.85 -10.23 -5.05
CA LYS A 41 7.09 -10.87 -4.62
C LYS A 41 7.53 -10.23 -3.30
N ALA A 42 7.95 -11.04 -2.34
CA ALA A 42 8.69 -10.55 -1.19
C ALA A 42 10.13 -10.25 -1.63
N ILE A 43 10.55 -8.99 -1.52
CA ILE A 43 11.88 -8.55 -1.95
C ILE A 43 12.85 -8.32 -0.79
N ASP A 44 12.31 -8.14 0.42
CA ASP A 44 13.09 -8.03 1.64
C ASP A 44 12.24 -8.40 2.86
N THR A 45 12.90 -8.79 3.95
CA THR A 45 12.25 -9.20 5.20
C THR A 45 13.09 -8.83 6.42
N ALA A 46 12.42 -8.43 7.50
CA ALA A 46 13.03 -8.28 8.83
C ALA A 46 12.23 -9.07 9.88
N THR A 47 12.94 -9.60 10.86
CA THR A 47 12.35 -10.38 11.97
C THR A 47 12.97 -9.96 13.30
N GLY A 48 12.23 -10.11 14.39
CA GLY A 48 12.66 -9.74 15.74
C GLY A 48 11.53 -9.03 16.50
N ASP A 49 11.84 -8.43 17.65
CA ASP A 49 10.90 -7.56 18.36
C ASP A 49 11.01 -6.14 17.77
N LEU A 50 10.21 -5.87 16.74
CA LEU A 50 10.31 -4.64 15.93
C LEU A 50 9.53 -3.48 16.55
N ASN A 51 8.60 -3.77 17.46
CA ASN A 51 7.76 -2.78 18.13
C ASN A 51 7.95 -2.70 19.67
N ASN A 52 8.85 -3.52 20.24
CA ASN A 52 9.24 -3.57 21.66
C ASN A 52 8.14 -4.08 22.61
N ASP A 53 7.34 -5.04 22.18
CA ASP A 53 6.31 -5.72 22.98
C ASP A 53 6.72 -7.12 23.49
N LYS A 54 7.97 -7.53 23.19
CA LYS A 54 8.55 -8.84 23.50
C LYS A 54 7.93 -10.01 22.72
N ILE A 55 7.18 -9.73 21.66
CA ILE A 55 6.65 -10.72 20.72
C ILE A 55 7.48 -10.62 19.43
N ALA A 56 7.76 -11.76 18.81
CA ALA A 56 8.49 -11.77 17.54
C ALA A 56 7.58 -11.28 16.40
N ASP A 57 7.99 -10.20 15.76
CA ASP A 57 7.40 -9.59 14.58
C ASP A 57 8.05 -10.09 13.28
N LEU A 58 7.30 -9.93 12.19
CA LEU A 58 7.75 -10.11 10.81
C LEU A 58 7.35 -8.89 9.98
N ALA A 59 8.31 -8.23 9.36
CA ALA A 59 8.10 -7.19 8.36
C ALA A 59 8.51 -7.71 6.98
N ILE A 60 7.70 -7.44 5.94
CA ILE A 60 7.93 -7.88 4.57
C ILE A 60 7.75 -6.69 3.63
N ILE A 61 8.70 -6.49 2.71
CA ILE A 61 8.56 -5.55 1.60
C ILE A 61 8.05 -6.32 0.38
N TYR A 62 6.89 -5.92 -0.14
CA TYR A 62 6.29 -6.51 -1.34
C TYR A 62 6.50 -5.63 -2.58
N GLU A 63 6.88 -6.26 -3.67
CA GLU A 63 6.94 -5.67 -5.01
C GLU A 63 5.87 -6.30 -5.91
N TYR A 64 5.10 -5.47 -6.60
CA TYR A 64 4.15 -5.94 -7.60
C TYR A 64 4.89 -6.27 -8.88
N ASN A 65 4.62 -7.43 -9.47
CA ASN A 65 5.43 -7.96 -10.57
C ASN A 65 5.13 -7.34 -11.95
N LEU A 66 4.24 -6.35 -12.03
CA LEU A 66 3.89 -5.64 -13.26
C LEU A 66 4.07 -4.13 -13.08
N PRO A 67 4.37 -3.38 -14.16
CA PRO A 67 4.35 -1.92 -14.13
C PRO A 67 2.98 -1.40 -13.69
N ILE A 68 2.98 -0.44 -12.78
CA ILE A 68 1.76 0.21 -12.30
C ILE A 68 1.82 1.69 -12.61
N ILE A 69 0.72 2.22 -13.15
CA ILE A 69 0.53 3.67 -13.24
C ILE A 69 -0.12 4.10 -11.94
N GLU A 70 0.69 4.69 -11.07
CA GLU A 70 0.27 5.25 -9.80
C GLU A 70 0.48 6.75 -9.80
N SER A 71 -0.56 7.51 -9.50
CA SER A 71 -0.39 8.92 -9.14
C SER A 71 -0.12 8.98 -7.64
N ARG A 72 1.10 8.69 -7.21
CA ARG A 72 1.44 8.96 -5.81
C ARG A 72 1.72 10.45 -5.65
N ALA A 73 1.08 11.10 -4.67
CA ALA A 73 1.54 12.39 -4.17
C ALA A 73 2.73 12.16 -3.21
N TYR A 74 3.86 11.67 -3.71
CA TYR A 74 5.11 11.74 -2.92
C TYR A 74 5.66 13.17 -3.03
N VAL A 75 6.05 13.72 -1.88
CA VAL A 75 6.81 14.98 -1.79
C VAL A 75 8.01 14.88 -2.73
N SER A 76 7.99 15.62 -3.83
CA SER A 76 9.12 15.77 -4.72
C SER A 76 10.24 16.48 -3.95
N LYS A 77 11.20 15.72 -3.42
CA LYS A 77 12.53 16.30 -3.23
C LYS A 77 13.17 16.42 -4.60
N GLN A 78 13.17 17.66 -5.05
CA GLN A 78 13.90 18.24 -6.18
C GLN A 78 15.19 17.49 -6.58
N GLY A 79 15.29 17.20 -7.88
CA GLY A 79 16.51 17.23 -8.69
C GLY A 79 17.79 16.63 -8.12
N LEU A 80 18.12 15.42 -8.58
CA LEU A 80 19.51 15.01 -8.79
C LEU A 80 19.60 14.45 -10.20
N GLU A 81 20.05 15.29 -11.15
CA GLU A 81 20.52 14.83 -12.45
C GLU A 81 21.88 14.14 -12.30
N PRO A 82 22.16 13.06 -13.03
CA PRO A 82 23.51 12.55 -13.20
C PRO A 82 24.25 13.34 -14.31
N HIS A 83 25.53 13.59 -14.04
CA HIS A 83 26.52 14.22 -14.91
C HIS A 83 26.64 13.61 -16.31
#